data_AF-A0A1F3Z7S2-F1
#
_entry.id   AF-A0A1F3Z7S2-F1
#
_cell.length_a   1.000
_cell.length_b   1.000
_cell.length_c   1.000
_cell.angle_alpha   90.00
_cell.angle_beta   90.00
_cell.angle_gamma   90.00
#
_symmetry.space_group_name_H-M   'P 1'
#
loop_
_entity.id
_entity.type
_entity.pdbx_description
1 polymer ?
#
loop_
_entity_poly.entity_id
_entity_poly.type
_entity_poly.pdbx_seq_one_letter_code
_entity_poly.pdbx_strand_id
1 'polypeptide(L)'
;MQPLHARSAPSRGVSFDAAEIRALRVSLADEFRVSVVYDEADMSKPDAIEAMMRKAIAEFGAVDLLVNNAGIQHVAPVDEFPVAKWEAILSHAHA
;
A
#
# COMPACT_ATOMS: atom_id res chain seq x y z
N MET A 1 -22.27 -6.85 31.48
CA MET A 1 -21.93 -6.61 30.06
C MET A 1 -20.46 -6.17 30.04
N GLN A 2 -19.53 -7.06 29.67
CA GLN A 2 -18.10 -6.72 29.64
C GLN A 2 -17.79 -5.84 28.42
N PRO A 3 -16.87 -4.87 28.49
CA PRO A 3 -16.46 -4.09 27.33
C PRO A 3 -15.68 -4.97 26.35
N LEU A 4 -16.00 -4.84 25.06
CA LEU A 4 -15.18 -5.38 23.97
C LEU A 4 -13.77 -4.80 24.11
N HIS A 5 -12.81 -5.65 24.46
CA HIS A 5 -11.41 -5.30 24.36
C HIS A 5 -11.08 -5.22 22.87
N ALA A 6 -10.90 -4.02 22.34
CA ALA A 6 -10.23 -3.83 21.06
C ALA A 6 -8.82 -4.41 21.21
N ARG A 7 -8.62 -5.63 20.73
CA ARG A 7 -7.26 -6.18 20.57
C ARG A 7 -6.61 -5.34 19.48
N SER A 8 -5.73 -4.42 19.86
CA SER A 8 -4.81 -3.79 18.92
C SER A 8 -3.92 -4.90 18.35
N ALA A 9 -4.24 -5.37 17.14
CA ALA A 9 -3.27 -6.12 16.36
C ALA A 9 -2.03 -5.22 16.22
N PRO A 10 -0.81 -5.74 16.46
CA PRO A 10 0.38 -4.95 16.21
C PRO A 10 0.37 -4.59 14.73
N SER A 11 0.22 -3.30 14.44
CA SER A 11 0.50 -2.77 13.12
C SER A 11 1.99 -3.03 12.88
N ARG A 12 2.32 -4.14 12.22
CA ARG A 12 3.62 -4.23 11.55
C ARG A 12 3.61 -3.08 10.55
N GLY A 13 4.25 -1.98 10.93
CA GLY A 13 4.49 -0.89 10.00
C GLY A 13 5.17 -1.48 8.77
N VAL A 14 4.68 -1.12 7.59
CA VAL A 14 5.40 -1.42 6.35
C VAL A 14 6.74 -0.69 6.46
N SER A 15 7.83 -1.45 6.57
CA SER A 15 9.17 -0.91 6.46
C SER A 15 9.43 -0.59 5.00
N PHE A 16 9.77 0.66 4.73
CA PHE A 16 10.23 1.11 3.42
C PHE A 16 11.76 0.99 3.29
N ASP A 17 12.40 0.15 4.12
CA ASP A 17 13.83 -0.07 4.02
C ASP A 17 14.19 -0.73 2.67
N ALA A 18 15.08 -0.09 1.93
CA ALA A 18 15.42 -0.52 0.59
C ALA A 18 16.13 -1.89 0.57
N ALA A 19 16.84 -2.27 1.64
CA ALA A 19 17.48 -3.59 1.72
C ALA A 19 16.44 -4.68 1.98
N GLU A 20 15.48 -4.44 2.88
CA GLU A 20 14.37 -5.36 3.14
C GLU A 20 13.48 -5.57 1.91
N ILE A 21 13.12 -4.49 1.20
CA ILE A 21 12.36 -4.57 -0.06
C ILE A 21 13.10 -5.41 -1.09
N ARG A 22 14.42 -5.18 -1.26
CA ARG A 22 15.24 -5.96 -2.20
C ARG A 22 15.31 -7.43 -1.79
N ALA A 23 15.50 -7.73 -0.51
CA ALA A 23 15.56 -9.09 0.00
C ALA A 23 14.25 -9.84 -0.26
N LEU A 24 13.11 -9.22 0.04
CA LEU A 24 11.78 -9.79 -0.20
C LEU A 24 11.51 -10.02 -1.70
N ARG A 25 11.91 -9.06 -2.56
CA ARG A 25 11.78 -9.21 -4.01
C ARG A 25 12.54 -10.44 -4.51
N VAL A 26 13.77 -10.63 -4.03
CA VAL A 26 14.62 -11.77 -4.41
C VAL A 26 14.02 -13.08 -3.90
N SER A 27 13.55 -13.13 -2.64
CA SER A 27 12.98 -14.35 -2.09
C SER A 27 11.71 -14.78 -2.83
N LEU A 28 10.79 -13.84 -3.12
CA LEU A 28 9.56 -14.13 -3.87
C LEU A 28 9.86 -14.61 -5.29
N ALA A 29 10.84 -13.98 -5.96
CA ALA A 29 11.22 -14.37 -7.31
C ALA A 29 11.81 -15.79 -7.35
N ASP A 30 12.65 -16.16 -6.38
CA ASP A 30 13.26 -17.50 -6.32
C ASP A 30 12.26 -18.58 -5.89
N GLU A 31 11.45 -18.31 -4.86
CA GLU A 31 10.47 -19.25 -4.32
C GLU A 31 9.41 -19.64 -5.35
N PHE A 32 8.84 -18.65 -6.03
CA PHE A 32 7.75 -18.87 -6.98
C PHE A 32 8.21 -18.96 -8.44
N ARG A 33 9.50 -18.73 -8.72
CA ARG A 33 10.08 -18.76 -10.07
C ARG A 33 9.38 -17.79 -11.03
N VAL A 34 9.10 -16.59 -10.54
CA VAL A 34 8.44 -15.50 -11.29
C VAL A 34 9.26 -14.22 -11.28
N SER A 35 9.02 -13.34 -12.25
CA SER A 35 9.58 -11.98 -12.23
C SER A 35 8.83 -11.12 -11.21
N VAL A 36 9.57 -10.45 -10.33
CA VAL A 36 9.02 -9.55 -9.31
C VAL A 36 9.72 -8.20 -9.42
N VAL A 37 8.96 -7.11 -9.59
CA VAL A 37 9.45 -5.74 -9.65
C VAL A 37 8.81 -4.90 -8.56
N TYR A 38 9.58 -3.95 -8.02
CA TYR A 38 9.13 -2.96 -7.06
C TYR A 38 9.14 -1.56 -7.69
N ASP A 39 8.20 -0.73 -7.27
CA ASP A 39 8.12 0.68 -7.59
C ASP A 39 7.73 1.47 -6.33
N GLU A 40 8.32 2.65 -6.16
CA GLU A 40 8.12 3.51 -4.98
C GLU A 40 7.06 4.60 -5.19
N ALA A 41 6.26 4.50 -6.26
CA ALA A 41 5.25 5.47 -6.60
C ALA A 41 4.32 5.81 -5.42
N ASP A 42 4.15 7.11 -5.21
CA ASP A 42 3.22 7.69 -4.25
C ASP A 42 1.82 7.73 -4.89
N MET A 43 0.89 6.94 -4.36
CA MET A 43 -0.48 6.81 -4.88
C MET A 43 -1.32 8.09 -4.74
N SER A 44 -0.81 9.12 -4.06
CA SER A 44 -1.44 10.46 -4.08
C SER A 44 -1.06 11.31 -5.29
N LYS A 45 -0.11 10.85 -6.13
CA LYS A 45 0.45 11.63 -7.25
C LYS A 45 0.15 10.96 -8.60
N PRO A 46 -0.76 11.53 -9.42
CA PRO A 46 -1.15 10.95 -10.71
C PRO A 46 0.03 10.63 -11.64
N ASP A 47 1.01 11.54 -11.76
CA ASP A 47 2.17 11.34 -12.63
C ASP A 47 3.05 10.15 -12.19
N ALA A 48 3.13 9.90 -10.88
CA ALA A 48 3.87 8.75 -10.34
C ALA A 48 3.14 7.44 -10.65
N ILE A 49 1.81 7.43 -10.55
CA ILE A 49 0.98 6.27 -10.92
C ILE A 49 1.14 5.96 -12.41
N GLU A 50 1.08 6.98 -13.28
CA GLU A 50 1.22 6.78 -14.72
C GLU A 50 2.62 6.23 -15.08
N ALA A 51 3.67 6.75 -14.43
CA ALA A 51 5.03 6.24 -14.60
C ALA A 51 5.17 4.78 -14.14
N MET A 52 4.61 4.43 -12.99
CA MET A 52 4.59 3.05 -12.48
C MET A 52 3.86 2.11 -13.44
N MET A 53 2.70 2.51 -13.96
CA MET A 53 1.93 1.70 -14.90
C MET A 53 2.68 1.49 -16.22
N ARG A 54 3.32 2.53 -16.77
CA ARG A 54 4.17 2.39 -17.95
C ARG A 54 5.32 1.41 -17.72
N LYS A 55 5.97 1.48 -16.56
CA LYS A 55 7.07 0.58 -16.19
C LYS A 55 6.58 -0.88 -16.08
N ALA A 56 5.43 -1.11 -15.45
CA ALA A 56 4.84 -2.44 -15.36
C ALA A 56 4.51 -3.02 -16.74
N ILE A 57 3.90 -2.22 -17.62
CA ILE A 57 3.60 -2.63 -19.00
C ILE A 57 4.90 -2.90 -19.77
N ALA A 58 5.95 -2.10 -19.60
CA ALA A 58 7.22 -2.32 -20.28
C ALA A 58 7.92 -3.61 -19.84
N GLU A 59 7.82 -3.97 -18.56
CA GLU A 59 8.45 -5.18 -18.01
C GLU A 59 7.65 -6.46 -18.32
N PHE A 60 6.32 -6.39 -18.18
CA PHE A 60 5.45 -7.57 -18.22
C PHE A 60 4.59 -7.67 -19.49
N GLY A 61 4.62 -6.65 -20.36
CA GLY A 61 3.83 -6.56 -21.58
C GLY A 61 2.41 -6.01 -21.38
N ALA A 62 1.75 -6.39 -20.29
CA ALA A 62 0.41 -5.92 -19.92
C ALA A 62 0.16 -6.03 -18.40
N VAL A 63 -0.94 -5.46 -17.92
CA VAL A 63 -1.48 -5.67 -16.56
C VAL A 63 -2.83 -6.36 -16.67
N ASP A 64 -2.86 -7.68 -16.42
CA ASP A 64 -4.09 -8.47 -16.47
C ASP A 64 -4.94 -8.33 -15.19
N LEU A 65 -4.27 -8.18 -14.04
CA LEU A 65 -4.89 -8.09 -12.73
C LEU A 65 -4.33 -6.90 -11.95
N LEU A 66 -5.24 -6.04 -11.48
CA LEU A 66 -4.90 -4.90 -10.64
C LEU A 66 -5.53 -5.08 -9.25
N VAL A 67 -4.69 -5.05 -8.22
CA VAL A 67 -5.13 -5.15 -6.81
C VAL A 67 -4.90 -3.80 -6.12
N ASN A 68 -5.96 -3.02 -5.97
CA ASN A 68 -5.93 -1.72 -5.29
C ASN A 68 -5.93 -1.88 -3.76
N ASN A 69 -4.78 -2.26 -3.20
CA ASN A 69 -4.59 -2.46 -1.74
C ASN A 69 -3.89 -1.27 -1.05
N ALA A 70 -3.60 -0.18 -1.76
CA ALA A 70 -3.04 1.03 -1.15
C ALA A 70 -4.09 1.71 -0.26
N GLY A 71 -3.71 2.08 0.97
CA GLY A 71 -4.63 2.72 1.90
C GLY A 71 -3.91 3.44 3.03
N ILE A 72 -4.56 4.47 3.55
CA ILE A 72 -4.17 5.17 4.77
C ILE A 72 -5.16 4.85 5.88
N GLN A 73 -4.65 4.54 7.08
CA GLN A 73 -5.48 4.19 8.23
C GLN A 73 -5.20 5.13 9.40
N HIS A 74 -6.25 5.63 10.03
CA HIS A 74 -6.20 6.30 11.33
C HIS A 74 -7.28 5.71 12.22
N VAL A 75 -6.94 5.39 13.47
CA VAL A 75 -7.86 4.80 14.43
C VAL A 75 -8.01 5.77 15.60
N ALA A 76 -9.23 6.27 15.79
CA ALA A 76 -9.63 7.11 16.91
C ALA A 76 -11.15 6.93 17.16
N PRO A 77 -11.64 7.21 18.39
CA PRO A 77 -13.07 7.40 18.63
C PRO A 77 -13.67 8.44 17.67
N VAL A 78 -14.96 8.30 17.31
CA VAL A 78 -15.63 9.18 16.34
C VAL A 78 -15.64 10.64 16.79
N ASP A 79 -15.82 10.87 18.08
CA ASP A 79 -15.86 12.20 18.72
C ASP A 79 -14.47 12.84 18.85
N GLU A 80 -13.41 12.05 18.73
CA GLU A 80 -12.01 12.50 18.77
C GLU A 80 -11.34 12.45 17.38
N PHE A 81 -12.07 12.02 16.34
CA PHE A 81 -11.50 11.80 15.02
C PHE A 81 -11.18 13.14 14.34
N PRO A 82 -9.90 13.41 13.98
CA PRO A 82 -9.56 14.69 13.37
C PRO A 82 -10.18 14.84 11.98
N VAL A 83 -10.89 15.95 11.74
CA VAL A 83 -11.49 16.27 10.43
C VAL A 83 -10.46 16.19 9.29
N ALA A 84 -9.24 16.71 9.51
CA ALA A 84 -8.18 16.64 8.50
C ALA A 84 -7.78 15.20 8.12
N LYS A 85 -7.88 14.24 9.06
CA LYS A 85 -7.63 12.81 8.77
C LYS A 85 -8.79 12.19 8.01
N TRP A 86 -10.02 12.61 8.32
CA TRP A 86 -11.22 12.17 7.61
C TRP A 86 -11.17 12.58 6.14
N GLU A 87 -10.90 13.87 5.87
CA GLU A 87 -10.75 14.41 4.51
C GLU A 87 -9.63 13.70 3.73
N ALA A 88 -8.49 13.46 4.37
CA ALA A 88 -7.38 12.75 3.74
C ALA A 88 -7.77 11.33 3.29
N ILE A 89 -8.49 10.58 4.13
CA ILE A 89 -8.97 9.23 3.81
C ILE A 89 -9.94 9.25 2.64
N LEU A 90 -10.90 10.18 2.64
CA LEU A 90 -11.88 10.31 1.56
C LEU A 90 -11.23 10.74 0.25
N SER A 91 -10.31 11.70 0.29
CA SER A 91 -9.58 12.13 -0.91
C SER A 91 -8.78 10.99 -1.54
N HIS A 92 -8.30 10.04 -0.74
CA HIS A 92 -7.62 8.84 -1.25
C HIS A 92 -8.58 7.81 -1.87
N ALA A 93 -9.87 7.82 -1.48
CA ALA A 93 -10.87 6.88 -1.99
C ALA A 93 -11.47 7.30 -3.35
N HIS A 94 -11.26 8.54 -3.77
CA HIS A 94 -11.82 9.12 -5.01
C HIS A 94 -10.78 9.36 -6.11
N ALA A 95 -9.52 8.97 -5.89
CA ALA A 95 -8.42 9.08 -6.87
C ALA A 95 -8.31 7.82 -7.75
#